data_AF-A0A7F5R5Z5-F1
#
_entry.id   AF-A0A7F5R5Z5-F1
#
_cell.length_a   1.000
_cell.length_b   1.000
_cell.length_c   1.000
_cell.angle_alpha   90.00
_cell.angle_beta   90.00
_cell.angle_gamma   90.00
#
_symmetry.space_group_name_H-M   'P 1'
#
loop_
_entity.id
_entity.type
_entity.pdbx_description
1 polymer ?
#
loop_
_entity_poly.entity_id
_entity_poly.type
_entity_poly.pdbx_seq_one_letter_code
_entity_poly.pdbx_strand_id
1 'polypeptide(L)' 'MAQRKDYQLQLIETLYNKIPAFTDIFTEETFYMTAAAVVVSTFVVVFILSRYITIKPVDI' A
#
# COMPACT_ATOMS: atom_id res chain seq x y z
N MET A 1 10.56 6.50 33.82
CA MET A 1 9.71 6.36 32.62
C MET A 1 10.26 7.08 31.37
N ALA A 2 11.24 7.99 31.48
CA ALA A 2 11.83 8.69 30.32
C ALA A 2 12.58 7.77 29.33
N GLN A 3 13.35 6.80 29.83
CA GLN A 3 14.23 5.92 29.03
C GLN A 3 13.53 5.10 27.91
N ARG A 4 12.26 4.71 28.09
CA ARG A 4 11.53 3.95 27.04
C ARG A 4 11.15 4.82 25.83
N LYS A 5 10.95 6.11 26.05
CA LYS A 5 10.55 7.07 25.02
C LYS A 5 11.73 7.35 24.08
N ASP A 6 12.93 7.46 24.64
CA ASP A 6 14.17 7.64 23.87
C ASP A 6 14.48 6.45 22.97
N TYR A 7 14.28 5.22 23.46
CA TYR A 7 14.53 4.00 22.67
C TYR A 7 13.57 3.86 21.49
N GLN A 8 12.29 4.19 21.69
CA GLN A 8 11.29 4.21 20.61
C GLN A 8 11.57 5.32 19.60
N LEU A 9 11.98 6.50 20.06
CA LEU A 9 12.36 7.60 19.17
C LEU A 9 13.57 7.23 18.30
N GLN A 10 14.62 6.63 18.88
CA GLN A 10 15.80 6.17 18.12
C GLN A 10 15.46 5.09 17.09
N LEU A 11 14.54 4.17 17.40
CA LEU A 11 14.08 3.16 16.44
C LEU A 11 13.31 3.78 15.28
N ILE A 12 12.41 4.73 15.57
CA ILE A 12 11.65 5.45 14.54
C ILE A 12 12.60 6.24 13.65
N GLU A 13 13.57 6.95 14.23
CA GLU A 13 14.56 7.74 13.48
C GLU A 13 15.46 6.87 12.60
N THR A 14 15.86 5.69 13.10
CA THR A 14 16.67 4.72 12.33
C THR A 14 15.88 4.10 11.18
N LEU A 15 14.60 3.81 11.38
CA LEU A 15 13.71 3.30 10.32
C LEU A 15 13.43 4.38 9.28
N TYR A 16 13.16 5.61 9.72
CA TYR A 16 12.88 6.73 8.84
C TYR A 16 14.08 7.05 7.92
N ASN A 17 15.30 7.01 8.46
CA ASN A 17 16.52 7.22 7.67
C ASN A 17 16.86 6.06 6.71
N LYS A 18 16.25 4.88 6.88
CA LYS A 18 16.44 3.73 5.97
C LYS A 18 15.38 3.65 4.87
N ILE A 19 14.26 4.36 5.03
CA ILE A 19 13.20 4.38 4.02
C ILE A 19 13.58 5.48 3.02
N PRO A 20 13.94 5.12 1.77
CA PRO A 20 14.22 6.10 0.74
C PRO A 20 12.98 6.97 0.50
N ALA A 21 13.20 8.23 0.11
CA ALA A 21 12.08 9.10 -0.20
C ALA A 21 11.28 8.52 -1.37
N PHE A 22 9.98 8.77 -1.41
CA PHE A 22 9.12 8.24 -2.47
C PHE A 22 9.63 8.57 -3.88
N THR A 23 10.19 9.76 -4.05
CA THR A 23 10.80 10.26 -5.29
C THR A 23 12.14 9.59 -5.62
N ASP A 24 12.81 8.98 -4.64
CA ASP A 24 14.02 8.19 -4.85
C ASP A 24 13.67 6.77 -5.33
N ILE A 25 12.46 6.30 -5.03
CA ILE A 25 11.94 4.99 -5.45
C ILE A 25 11.24 5.09 -6.81
N PHE A 26 10.48 6.16 -7.03
CA PHE A 26 9.68 6.36 -8.23
C PHE A 26 10.00 7.70 -8.89
N THR A 27 10.24 7.65 -10.20
CA THR A 27 10.15 8.81 -11.07
C THR A 27 8.68 9.10 -11.40
N GLU A 28 8.38 10.31 -11.86
CA GLU A 28 7.02 10.70 -12.26
C GLU A 28 6.40 9.72 -13.26
N GLU A 29 7.15 9.37 -14.31
CA GLU A 29 6.71 8.42 -15.35
C GLU A 29 6.45 7.01 -14.79
N THR A 30 7.39 6.49 -14.00
CA THR A 30 7.27 5.13 -13.42
C THR A 30 6.16 5.03 -12.39
N PHE A 31 5.90 6.12 -11.64
CA PHE A 31 4.76 6.20 -10.74
C PHE A 31 3.44 6.07 -11.51
N TYR A 32 3.24 6.86 -12.57
CA TYR A 32 2.01 6.81 -13.35
C TYR A 32 1.80 5.45 -14.03
N MET A 33 2.87 4.84 -14.55
CA MET A 33 2.80 3.49 -15.12
C MET A 33 2.44 2.44 -14.07
N THR A 34 2.99 2.54 -12.86
CA THR A 34 2.65 1.64 -11.74
C THR A 34 1.20 1.84 -11.29
N ALA A 35 0.75 3.09 -11.16
CA ALA A 35 -0.63 3.41 -10.80
C ALA A 35 -1.62 2.84 -11.82
N ALA A 36 -1.34 3.01 -13.12
CA ALA A 36 -2.13 2.42 -14.19
C ALA A 36 -2.17 0.88 -14.10
N ALA A 37 -1.02 0.24 -13.87
CA ALA A 37 -0.93 -1.21 -13.71
C ALA A 37 -1.74 -1.72 -12.50
N VAL A 38 -1.75 -0.99 -11.38
CA VAL A 38 -2.56 -1.31 -10.19
C VAL A 38 -4.05 -1.17 -10.48
N VAL A 39 -4.46 -0.12 -11.19
CA VAL A 39 -5.85 0.07 -11.59
C VAL A 39 -6.31 -1.07 -12.51
N VAL A 40 -5.52 -1.40 -13.53
CA VAL A 40 -5.81 -2.50 -14.46
C VAL A 40 -5.87 -3.84 -13.72
N SER A 41 -4.92 -4.12 -12.83
CA SER A 41 -4.92 -5.36 -12.04
C SER A 41 -6.13 -5.44 -11.12
N THR A 42 -6.55 -4.32 -10.53
CA THR A 42 -7.78 -4.25 -9.72
C THR A 42 -9.01 -4.61 -10.56
N PHE A 43 -9.14 -4.06 -11.78
CA PHE A 43 -10.24 -4.43 -12.67
C PHE A 43 -10.20 -5.92 -13.04
N VAL A 44 -9.03 -6.47 -13.33
CA VAL A 44 -8.87 -7.92 -13.60
C VAL A 44 -9.32 -8.74 -12.40
N VAL A 45 -8.88 -8.39 -11.19
CA VAL A 45 -9.27 -9.09 -9.96
C VAL A 45 -10.77 -8.98 -9.74
N VAL A 46 -11.38 -7.80 -9.87
CA VAL A 46 -12.84 -7.62 -9.72
C VAL A 46 -13.60 -8.43 -10.77
N PHE A 47 -13.13 -8.48 -12.01
CA PHE A 47 -13.75 -9.27 -13.07
C PHE A 47 -13.70 -10.78 -12.75
N ILE A 48 -12.54 -11.26 -12.30
CA ILE A 48 -12.37 -12.64 -11.84
C ILE A 48 -13.29 -12.90 -10.65
N LEU A 49 -13.29 -12.06 -9.62
CA LEU A 49 -14.12 -12.24 -8.43
C LEU A 49 -15.61 -12.18 -8.76
N SER A 50 -16.04 -11.33 -9.69
CA SER A 50 -17.43 -11.27 -10.18
C SER A 50 -17.89 -12.62 -10.77
N ARG A 51 -16.98 -13.39 -11.38
CA ARG A 51 -17.26 -14.74 -11.89
C ARG A 51 -17.50 -15.76 -10.75
N TYR A 52 -16.82 -15.60 -9.61
CA TYR A 52 -16.77 -16.62 -8.55
C TYR A 52 -17.58 -16.29 -7.30
N ILE A 53 -17.82 -15.00 -7.03
CA ILE A 53 -18.57 -14.54 -5.86
C ILE A 53 -20.00 -14.22 -6.30
N THR A 54 -20.91 -15.16 -6.05
CA THR A 54 -22.35 -14.90 -6.14
C THR A 54 -22.80 -14.21 -4.86
N ILE A 55 -23.07 -12.90 -4.94
CA ILE A 55 -23.66 -12.15 -3.83
C ILE A 55 -25.10 -12.62 -3.68
N LYS A 56 -25.37 -13.39 -2.62
CA LYS A 56 -26.74 -13.77 -2.26
C LYS A 56 -27.41 -12.59 -1.58
N PRO A 57 -28.68 -12.29 -1.90
CA PRO A 57 -29.43 -11.30 -1.15
C PRO A 57 -29.45 -11.72 0.33
N VAL A 58 -29.27 -10.74 1.22
CA VAL A 58 -29.52 -10.95 2.65
C VAL A 58 -31.01 -10.71 2.85
N ASP A 59 -31.72 -11.74 3.31
CA ASP A 59 -33.12 -11.58 3.71
C ASP A 59 -33.14 -10.80 5.03
N ILE A 60 -33.79 -9.62 5.02
CA ILE A 60 -33.99 -8.73 6.18
C ILE A 60 -35.39 -8.96 6.72
#